data_AF-A0A5C4PYP7-F1
#
_entry.id   AF-A0A5C4PYP7-F1
#
_cell.length_a   1.000
_cell.length_b   1.000
_cell.length_c   1.000
_cell.angle_alpha   90.00
_cell.angle_beta   90.00
_cell.angle_gamma   90.00
#
_symmetry.space_group_name_H-M   'P 1'
#
loop_
_entity.id
_entity.type
_entity.pdbx_description
1 polymer ?
#
loop_
_entity_poly.entity_id
_entity_poly.type
_entity_poly.pdbx_seq_one_letter_code
_entity_poly.pdbx_strand_id
1 'polypeptide(L)'
;MSGKNERYYQAFLQHNHISRRGLLRGVFNAGQKAQQQISSEIYQRQATRPPQAVAEPLFLKFCNGCGDCVSACPYGLIRLQNQKAVLEIDFCSCDLCGKCTETCQTGALHHEVRSDTELRPHFSYLCLRQKGRSCTLCETSCATNAISFDRTSQKRHSRQ
;
A
#
# COMPACT_ATOMS: atom_id res chain seq x y z
N MET A 1 -8.27 -0.85 30.36
CA MET A 1 -9.43 -0.77 29.44
C MET A 1 -10.22 -2.05 29.61
N SER A 2 -11.31 -2.04 30.39
CA SER A 2 -12.08 -3.27 30.68
C SER A 2 -12.84 -3.69 29.43
N GLY A 3 -12.45 -4.82 28.84
CA GLY A 3 -13.13 -5.41 27.70
C GLY A 3 -14.55 -5.85 28.08
N LYS A 4 -15.44 -5.93 27.09
CA LYS A 4 -16.76 -6.53 27.29
C LYS A 4 -16.55 -8.03 27.54
N ASN A 5 -16.85 -8.47 28.75
CA ASN A 5 -16.69 -9.86 29.18
C ASN A 5 -18.01 -10.61 29.11
N GLU A 6 -17.99 -11.94 29.25
CA GLU A 6 -19.19 -12.80 29.13
C GLU A 6 -20.36 -12.35 30.01
N ARG A 7 -20.10 -11.98 31.27
CA ARG A 7 -21.10 -11.44 32.20
C ARG A 7 -21.84 -10.21 31.66
N TYR A 8 -21.14 -9.34 30.93
CA TYR A 8 -21.74 -8.15 30.31
C TYR A 8 -22.73 -8.56 29.22
N TYR A 9 -22.36 -9.53 28.37
CA TYR A 9 -23.23 -10.00 27.30
C TYR A 9 -24.45 -10.76 27.82
N GLN A 10 -24.28 -11.55 28.88
CA GLN A 10 -25.40 -12.23 29.55
C GLN A 10 -26.43 -11.23 30.09
N ALA A 11 -25.99 -10.21 30.83
CA ALA A 11 -26.87 -9.16 31.34
C ALA A 11 -27.57 -8.37 30.21
N PHE A 12 -26.85 -8.10 29.12
CA PHE A 12 -27.41 -7.41 27.95
C PHE A 12 -28.52 -8.21 27.28
N LEU A 13 -28.34 -9.52 27.08
CA LEU A 13 -29.34 -10.39 26.45
C LEU A 13 -30.57 -10.64 27.32
N GLN A 14 -30.42 -10.58 28.65
CA GLN A 14 -31.55 -10.69 29.58
C GLN A 14 -32.50 -9.48 29.50
N HIS A 15 -31.97 -8.29 29.16
CA HIS A 15 -32.74 -7.03 29.17
C HIS A 15 -33.03 -6.48 27.77
N ASN A 16 -32.50 -7.10 26.71
CA ASN A 16 -32.70 -6.64 25.32
C ASN A 16 -33.04 -7.81 24.40
N HIS A 17 -34.12 -7.68 23.63
CA HIS A 17 -34.51 -8.67 22.62
C HIS A 17 -33.89 -8.32 21.26
N ILE A 18 -32.94 -9.13 20.79
CA ILE A 18 -32.32 -8.97 19.47
C ILE A 18 -33.20 -9.64 18.42
N SER A 19 -33.72 -8.85 17.47
CA SER A 19 -34.51 -9.41 16.36
C SER A 19 -33.65 -10.33 15.48
N ARG A 20 -34.26 -11.34 14.85
CA ARG A 20 -33.60 -12.19 13.84
C ARG A 20 -32.92 -11.35 12.74
N ARG A 21 -33.57 -10.26 12.29
CA ARG A 21 -33.00 -9.31 11.33
C ARG A 21 -31.78 -8.57 11.89
N GLY A 22 -31.79 -8.21 13.16
CA GLY A 22 -30.67 -7.57 13.86
C GLY A 22 -29.47 -8.50 14.01
N LEU A 23 -29.72 -9.77 14.38
CA LEU A 23 -28.68 -10.79 14.47
C LEU A 23 -28.06 -11.10 13.10
N LEU A 24 -28.89 -11.31 12.08
CA LEU A 24 -28.41 -11.51 10.70
C LEU A 24 -27.57 -10.32 10.23
N ARG A 25 -28.03 -9.07 10.41
CA ARG A 25 -27.20 -7.90 10.08
C ARG A 25 -25.89 -7.84 10.86
N GLY A 26 -25.87 -8.23 12.13
CA GLY A 26 -24.66 -8.31 12.94
C GLY A 26 -23.65 -9.31 12.38
N VAL A 27 -24.11 -10.52 12.06
CA VAL A 27 -23.26 -11.60 11.50
C VAL A 27 -22.84 -11.29 10.06
N PHE A 28 -23.75 -10.84 9.19
CA PHE A 28 -23.44 -10.49 7.80
C PHE A 28 -22.47 -9.30 7.72
N ASN A 29 -22.66 -8.23 8.50
CA ASN A 29 -21.74 -7.10 8.49
C ASN A 29 -20.38 -7.45 9.10
N ALA A 30 -20.33 -8.38 10.07
CA ALA A 30 -19.07 -8.90 10.60
C ALA A 30 -18.33 -9.76 9.57
N GLY A 31 -19.05 -10.62 8.84
CA GLY A 31 -18.50 -11.44 7.75
C GLY A 31 -17.99 -10.60 6.58
N GLN A 32 -18.74 -9.58 6.17
CA GLN A 32 -18.31 -8.63 5.12
C GLN A 32 -17.03 -7.88 5.50
N LYS A 33 -16.91 -7.43 6.75
CA LYS A 33 -15.69 -6.77 7.23
C LYS A 33 -14.48 -7.71 7.24
N ALA A 34 -14.67 -8.97 7.66
CA ALA A 34 -13.60 -9.97 7.62
C ALA A 34 -13.15 -10.29 6.18
N GLN A 35 -14.08 -10.40 5.22
CA GLN A 35 -13.75 -10.63 3.80
C GLN A 35 -13.02 -9.44 3.14
N GLN A 36 -13.37 -8.20 3.51
CA GLN A 36 -12.70 -7.00 3.01
C GLN A 36 -11.25 -6.89 3.52
N GLN A 37 -10.98 -7.33 4.76
CA GLN A 37 -9.62 -7.29 5.31
C GLN A 37 -8.70 -8.33 4.65
N ILE A 38 -9.17 -9.58 4.49
CA ILE A 38 -8.38 -10.68 3.88
C ILE A 38 -7.96 -10.36 2.43
N SER A 39 -8.86 -9.76 1.64
CA SER A 39 -8.56 -9.40 0.25
C SER A 39 -7.52 -8.28 0.13
N SER A 40 -7.50 -7.34 1.06
CA SER A 40 -6.51 -6.26 1.06
C SER A 40 -5.09 -6.73 1.41
N GLU A 41 -4.94 -7.66 2.34
CA GLU A 41 -3.64 -8.20 2.78
C GLU A 41 -2.93 -9.00 1.68
N ILE A 42 -3.69 -9.75 0.86
CA ILE A 42 -3.16 -10.56 -0.25
C ILE A 42 -2.62 -9.69 -1.39
N TYR A 43 -3.09 -8.44 -1.51
CA TYR A 43 -2.74 -7.56 -2.63
C TYR A 43 -1.67 -6.51 -2.30
N GLN A 44 -1.23 -6.40 -1.03
CA GLN A 44 -0.17 -5.46 -0.65
C GLN A 44 1.20 -5.95 -1.12
N ARG A 45 1.98 -5.06 -1.74
CA ARG A 45 3.39 -5.36 -2.04
C ARG A 45 4.21 -5.35 -0.76
N GLN A 46 5.04 -6.37 -0.58
CA GLN A 46 5.96 -6.44 0.57
C GLN A 46 7.27 -5.68 0.32
N ALA A 47 7.55 -5.37 -0.94
CA ALA A 47 8.75 -4.67 -1.37
C ALA A 47 8.45 -3.79 -2.58
N THR A 48 9.30 -2.81 -2.82
CA THR A 48 9.25 -1.94 -3.99
C THR A 48 9.50 -2.77 -5.25
N ARG A 49 8.55 -2.74 -6.19
CA ARG A 49 8.65 -3.52 -7.43
C ARG A 49 9.16 -2.64 -8.57
N PRO A 50 9.84 -3.23 -9.57
CA PRO A 50 10.17 -2.53 -10.81
C PRO A 50 8.91 -1.94 -11.47
N PRO A 51 9.06 -0.92 -12.33
CA PRO A 51 7.92 -0.38 -13.06
C PRO A 51 7.23 -1.47 -13.88
N GLN A 52 5.91 -1.34 -14.04
CA GLN A 52 5.06 -2.27 -14.79
C GLN A 52 5.03 -3.71 -14.24
N ALA A 53 5.37 -3.89 -12.96
CA ALA A 53 5.17 -5.15 -12.27
C ALA A 53 3.67 -5.45 -12.12
N VAL A 54 3.27 -6.66 -12.52
CA VAL A 54 1.90 -7.17 -12.30
C VAL A 54 1.54 -7.16 -10.81
N ALA A 55 0.27 -7.42 -10.50
CA ALA A 55 -0.19 -7.53 -9.11
C ALA A 55 0.67 -8.51 -8.30
N GLU A 56 0.90 -8.19 -7.02
CA GLU A 56 1.88 -8.89 -6.17
C GLU A 56 1.75 -10.43 -6.20
N PRO A 57 0.54 -11.03 -6.10
CA PRO A 57 0.41 -12.50 -6.15
C PRO A 57 0.88 -13.10 -7.48
N LEU A 58 0.58 -12.42 -8.60
CA LEU A 58 1.01 -12.86 -9.92
C LEU A 58 2.51 -12.64 -10.10
N PHE A 59 3.04 -11.52 -9.59
CA PHE A 59 4.45 -11.21 -9.65
C PHE A 59 5.27 -12.27 -8.91
N LEU A 60 4.85 -12.65 -7.70
CA LEU A 60 5.49 -13.70 -6.92
C LEU A 60 5.45 -15.06 -7.63
N LYS A 61 4.41 -15.33 -8.42
CA LYS A 61 4.30 -16.56 -9.22
C LYS A 61 5.17 -16.56 -10.47
N PHE A 62 5.21 -15.45 -11.22
CA PHE A 62 5.87 -15.37 -12.52
C PHE A 62 7.34 -14.97 -12.44
N CYS A 63 7.74 -14.15 -11.47
CA CYS A 63 9.14 -13.78 -11.32
C CYS A 63 9.93 -15.00 -10.84
N ASN A 64 10.79 -15.55 -11.69
CA ASN A 64 11.64 -16.70 -11.37
C ASN A 64 13.02 -16.30 -10.84
N GLY A 65 13.32 -15.00 -10.73
CA GLY A 65 14.60 -14.50 -10.24
C GLY A 65 15.76 -14.64 -11.23
N CYS A 66 15.51 -14.73 -12.54
CA CYS A 66 16.56 -14.87 -13.56
C CYS A 66 17.58 -13.71 -13.57
N GLY A 67 17.15 -12.49 -13.23
CA GLY A 67 18.01 -11.31 -13.20
C GLY A 67 18.15 -10.55 -14.51
N ASP A 68 17.44 -10.92 -15.59
CA ASP A 68 17.54 -10.21 -16.88
C ASP A 68 17.23 -8.71 -16.75
N CYS A 69 16.20 -8.39 -15.95
CA CYS A 69 15.83 -7.00 -15.64
C CYS A 69 16.92 -6.22 -14.87
N VAL A 70 17.77 -6.91 -14.08
CA VAL A 70 18.91 -6.31 -13.37
C VAL A 70 19.94 -5.86 -14.39
N SER A 71 20.34 -6.75 -15.30
CA SER A 71 21.32 -6.48 -16.35
C SER A 71 20.81 -5.44 -17.36
N ALA A 72 19.50 -5.41 -17.63
CA ALA A 72 18.89 -4.49 -18.58
C ALA A 72 18.76 -3.05 -18.06
N CYS A 73 18.79 -2.83 -16.74
CA CYS A 73 18.58 -1.51 -16.15
C CYS A 73 19.85 -0.65 -16.32
N PRO A 74 19.82 0.43 -17.13
CA PRO A 74 21.01 1.24 -17.39
C PRO A 74 21.51 2.01 -16.16
N TYR A 75 20.62 2.24 -15.19
CA TYR A 75 20.93 2.94 -13.94
C TYR A 75 21.23 2.00 -12.77
N GLY A 76 21.16 0.68 -12.97
CA GLY A 76 21.42 -0.30 -11.92
C GLY A 76 20.45 -0.25 -10.73
N LEU A 77 19.20 0.15 -10.97
CA LEU A 77 18.19 0.36 -9.90
C LEU A 77 17.46 -0.91 -9.46
N ILE A 78 17.70 -2.04 -10.11
CA ILE A 78 16.99 -3.29 -9.83
C ILE A 78 17.98 -4.28 -9.24
N ARG A 79 17.61 -4.91 -8.12
CA ARG A 79 18.33 -6.03 -7.53
C ARG A 79 17.42 -7.21 -7.29
N LEU A 80 18.00 -8.38 -7.07
CA LEU A 80 17.27 -9.55 -6.60
C LEU A 80 17.33 -9.63 -5.08
N GLN A 81 16.16 -9.70 -4.46
CA GLN A 81 16.00 -9.99 -3.03
C GLN A 81 15.04 -11.17 -2.89
N ASN A 82 15.45 -12.22 -2.18
CA ASN A 82 14.68 -13.46 -2.06
C ASN A 82 14.25 -14.04 -3.42
N GLN A 83 15.15 -14.00 -4.42
CA GLN A 83 14.89 -14.42 -5.81
C GLN A 83 13.76 -13.64 -6.52
N LYS A 84 13.43 -12.43 -6.04
CA LYS A 84 12.44 -11.56 -6.66
C LYS A 84 13.07 -10.21 -6.99
N ALA A 85 12.71 -9.64 -8.13
CA ALA A 85 13.19 -8.32 -8.49
C ALA A 85 12.59 -7.25 -7.57
N VAL A 86 13.45 -6.37 -7.08
CA VAL A 86 13.15 -5.25 -6.19
C VAL A 86 13.80 -4.00 -6.75
N LEU A 87 13.05 -2.90 -6.74
CA LEU A 87 13.51 -1.58 -7.19
C LEU A 87 14.10 -0.81 -6.02
N GLU A 88 15.31 -0.29 -6.17
CA GLU A 88 16.04 0.49 -5.17
C GLU A 88 16.43 1.85 -5.76
N ILE A 89 15.96 2.92 -5.13
CA ILE A 89 16.12 4.32 -5.58
C ILE A 89 16.82 5.11 -4.48
N ASP A 90 18.09 4.78 -4.21
CA ASP A 90 18.88 5.44 -3.17
C ASP A 90 19.67 6.63 -3.73
N PHE A 91 20.32 6.44 -4.88
CA PHE A 91 21.29 7.40 -5.45
C PHE A 91 20.90 7.91 -6.83
N CYS A 92 19.96 7.26 -7.51
CA CYS A 92 19.53 7.61 -8.86
C CYS A 92 18.03 7.33 -9.02
N SER A 93 17.37 8.08 -9.90
CA SER A 93 15.93 7.96 -10.19
C SER A 93 15.67 7.07 -11.40
N CYS A 94 14.56 6.32 -11.37
CA CYS A 94 14.06 5.62 -12.56
C CYS A 94 13.37 6.62 -13.51
N ASP A 95 13.80 6.63 -14.78
CA ASP A 95 13.21 7.43 -15.86
C ASP A 95 12.05 6.72 -16.58
N LEU A 96 11.68 5.52 -16.13
CA LEU A 96 10.64 4.67 -16.72
C LEU A 96 10.92 4.27 -18.17
N CYS A 97 12.19 4.08 -18.56
CA CYS A 97 12.59 3.69 -19.92
C CYS A 97 12.06 2.33 -20.42
N GLY A 98 11.48 1.48 -19.56
CA GLY A 98 10.81 0.24 -19.98
C GLY A 98 11.72 -0.97 -20.29
N LYS A 99 13.05 -0.80 -20.37
CA LYS A 99 14.00 -1.89 -20.71
C LYS A 99 13.87 -3.14 -19.83
N CYS A 100 13.62 -2.97 -18.53
CA CYS A 100 13.40 -4.10 -17.62
C CYS A 100 12.17 -4.93 -18.02
N THR A 101 11.11 -4.27 -18.48
CA THR A 101 9.87 -4.91 -18.96
C THR A 101 10.11 -5.64 -20.28
N GLU A 102 10.83 -5.02 -21.22
CA GLU A 102 11.15 -5.61 -22.53
C GLU A 102 11.91 -6.93 -22.40
N THR A 103 12.83 -7.03 -21.45
CA THR A 103 13.60 -8.26 -21.21
C THR A 103 12.85 -9.34 -20.42
N CYS A 104 11.70 -9.01 -19.83
CA CYS A 104 10.99 -9.93 -18.95
C CYS A 104 10.18 -10.98 -19.73
N GLN A 105 10.80 -12.15 -19.96
CA GLN A 105 10.15 -13.24 -20.69
C GLN A 105 9.07 -13.97 -19.87
N THR A 106 9.10 -13.87 -18.54
CA THR A 106 8.14 -14.59 -17.68
C THR A 106 6.80 -13.89 -17.53
N GLY A 107 6.68 -12.63 -17.99
CA GLY A 107 5.47 -11.82 -17.82
C GLY A 107 5.28 -11.27 -16.39
N ALA A 108 6.30 -11.33 -15.54
CA ALA A 108 6.27 -10.68 -14.22
C ALA A 108 6.24 -9.13 -14.34
N LEU A 109 6.86 -8.60 -15.39
CA LEU A 109 6.76 -7.20 -15.80
C LEU A 109 6.03 -7.20 -17.15
N HIS A 110 5.02 -6.34 -17.32
CA HIS A 110 4.20 -6.36 -18.53
C HIS A 110 3.79 -4.95 -18.98
N HIS A 111 3.95 -4.64 -20.26
CA HIS A 111 3.77 -3.27 -20.81
C HIS A 111 2.36 -2.68 -20.63
N GLU A 112 1.32 -3.53 -20.58
CA GLU A 112 -0.07 -3.11 -20.31
C GLU A 112 -0.31 -2.69 -18.85
N VAL A 113 0.60 -3.04 -17.95
CA VAL A 113 0.51 -2.65 -16.54
C VAL A 113 1.03 -1.24 -16.39
N ARG A 114 0.29 -0.42 -15.64
CA ARG A 114 0.73 0.93 -15.29
C ARG A 114 2.07 0.90 -14.54
N SER A 115 2.96 1.83 -14.89
CA SER A 115 4.23 2.05 -14.19
C SER A 115 4.03 2.65 -12.79
N ASP A 116 3.51 1.86 -11.85
CA ASP A 116 3.42 2.23 -10.44
C ASP A 116 4.33 1.34 -9.58
N THR A 117 5.37 1.96 -9.05
CA THR A 117 6.39 1.33 -8.19
C THR A 117 5.98 1.30 -6.72
N GLU A 118 4.83 1.91 -6.37
CA GLU A 118 4.36 2.12 -5.00
C GLU A 118 5.31 2.91 -4.08
N LEU A 119 6.40 3.45 -4.62
CA LEU A 119 7.22 4.42 -3.92
C LEU A 119 6.40 5.68 -3.69
N ARG A 120 6.20 6.02 -2.42
CA ARG A 120 5.50 7.23 -1.96
C ARG A 120 6.36 7.89 -0.88
N PRO A 121 6.45 9.24 -0.84
CA PRO A 121 7.21 9.92 0.19
C PRO A 121 6.57 9.70 1.56
N HIS A 122 7.37 9.28 2.54
CA HIS A 122 6.95 9.19 3.93
C HIS A 122 7.46 10.41 4.71
N PHE A 123 6.55 11.23 5.22
CA PHE A 123 6.90 12.41 6.01
C PHE A 123 6.94 12.06 7.49
N SER A 124 8.06 12.36 8.15
CA SER A 124 8.20 12.17 9.59
C SER A 124 7.25 13.08 10.40
N TYR A 125 6.95 12.68 11.63
CA TYR A 125 6.18 13.47 12.59
C TYR A 125 6.82 14.84 12.93
N LEU A 126 8.11 15.01 12.61
CA LEU A 126 8.83 16.27 12.77
C LEU A 126 8.57 17.25 11.63
N CYS A 127 7.91 16.83 10.54
CA CYS A 127 7.52 17.69 9.44
C CYS A 127 6.76 18.92 9.97
N LEU A 128 7.26 20.12 9.67
CA LEU A 128 6.69 21.38 10.16
C LEU A 128 5.20 21.51 9.83
N ARG A 129 4.79 21.02 8.65
CA ARG A 129 3.39 21.03 8.22
C ARG A 129 2.53 20.02 8.98
N GLN A 130 3.07 18.85 9.35
CA GLN A 130 2.38 17.92 10.26
C GLN A 130 2.20 18.51 11.67
N LYS A 131 3.12 19.39 12.09
CA LYS A 131 3.01 20.18 13.34
C LYS A 131 2.14 21.44 13.22
N GLY A 132 1.41 21.63 12.12
CA GLY A 132 0.52 22.79 11.92
C GLY A 132 1.23 24.11 11.64
N ARG A 133 2.54 24.10 11.33
CA ARG A 133 3.28 25.30 10.90
C ARG A 133 3.15 25.49 9.39
N SER A 134 3.21 26.73 8.94
CA SER A 134 3.22 27.08 7.51
C SER A 134 4.57 26.73 6.89
N CYS A 135 4.64 25.60 6.17
CA CYS A 135 5.81 25.20 5.38
C CYS A 135 5.34 24.66 4.03
N THR A 136 5.82 25.26 2.93
CA THR A 136 5.47 24.86 1.56
C THR A 136 6.67 24.33 0.78
N LEU A 137 7.83 24.19 1.41
CA LEU A 137 9.11 23.91 0.75
C LEU A 137 9.05 22.68 -0.18
N CYS A 138 8.50 21.56 0.29
CA CYS A 138 8.40 20.34 -0.53
C CYS A 138 7.44 20.49 -1.72
N GLU A 139 6.38 21.27 -1.55
CA GLU A 139 5.38 21.54 -2.60
C GLU A 139 5.99 22.44 -3.68
N THR A 140 6.64 23.54 -3.27
CA THR A 140 7.28 24.48 -4.21
C THR A 140 8.55 23.93 -4.86
N SER A 141 9.26 23.02 -4.19
CA SER A 141 10.45 22.36 -4.73
C SER A 141 10.12 21.25 -5.73
N CYS A 142 8.88 20.77 -5.76
CA CYS A 142 8.50 19.66 -6.63
C CYS A 142 8.15 20.17 -8.03
N ALA A 143 9.07 20.00 -8.99
CA ALA A 143 8.86 20.46 -10.37
C ALA A 143 7.60 19.87 -11.05
N THR A 144 7.19 18.67 -10.65
CA THR A 144 6.03 17.97 -11.20
C THR A 144 4.75 18.19 -10.39
N ASN A 145 4.78 19.01 -9.33
CA ASN A 145 3.66 19.23 -8.42
C ASN A 145 3.07 17.91 -7.86
N ALA A 146 3.90 16.87 -7.69
CA ALA A 146 3.48 15.57 -7.19
C ALA A 146 3.13 15.56 -5.69
N ILE A 147 3.49 16.61 -4.97
CA ILE A 147 3.22 16.79 -3.54
C ILE A 147 2.35 18.03 -3.38
N SER A 148 1.14 17.85 -2.86
CA SER A 148 0.26 18.92 -2.41
C SER A 148 -0.17 18.64 -0.98
N PHE A 149 -0.50 19.66 -0.19
CA PHE A 149 -1.18 19.42 1.07
C PHE A 149 -2.47 20.23 1.19
N ASP A 150 -3.58 19.57 0.92
CA ASP A 150 -4.90 20.11 1.20
C ASP A 150 -5.22 20.07 2.70
N ARG A 151 -5.75 21.20 3.21
CA ARG A 151 -6.17 21.39 4.61
C ARG A 151 -7.32 20.47 5.05
N THR A 152 -7.96 19.75 4.12
CA THR A 152 -9.11 18.87 4.37
C THR A 152 -8.72 17.53 4.99
N SER A 153 -7.46 17.09 4.86
CA SER A 153 -6.97 15.82 5.41
C SER A 153 -6.67 15.86 6.92
N GLN A 154 -6.57 17.04 7.55
CA GLN A 154 -6.20 17.20 8.97
C GLN A 154 -7.37 17.06 9.96
N LYS A 155 -8.64 17.05 9.53
CA LYS A 155 -9.81 17.03 10.44
C LYS A 155 -10.25 15.63 10.91
N ARG A 156 -9.32 14.68 11.14
CA ARG A 156 -9.69 13.36 11.70
C ARG A 156 -8.97 12.94 12.99
N HIS A 157 -8.06 13.74 13.53
CA HIS A 157 -7.33 13.41 14.77
C HIS A 157 -7.42 14.45 15.90
N SER A 158 -8.45 15.29 15.92
CA SER A 158 -8.78 16.11 17.10
C SER A 158 -10.21 15.83 17.56
N ARG A 159 -10.42 14.68 18.21
CA ARG A 159 -11.41 14.54 19.27
C ARG A 159 -10.63 14.54 20.59
N GLN A 160 -10.57 15.70 21.22
CA GLN A 160 -10.59 15.87 22.67
C GLN A 160 -11.67 16.89 22.96
#